data_AF-A0A2X3ITC1-F1
#
_entry.id   AF-A0A2X3ITC1-F1
#
_cell.length_a   1.000
_cell.length_b   1.000
_cell.length_c   1.000
_cell.angle_alpha   90.00
_cell.angle_beta   90.00
_cell.angle_gamma   90.00
#
_symmetry.space_group_name_H-M   'P 1'
#
loop_
_entity.id
_entity.type
_entity.pdbx_description
1 polymer ?
#
loop_
_entity_poly.entity_id
_entity_poly.type
_entity_poly.pdbx_seq_one_letter_code
_entity_poly.pdbx_strand_id
1 'polypeptide(L)'
;MKALTTDKERKIRMVQLRTVSKREKICSRAVLLLLVALLLPDAAPLLGMFCFGNLMRESGVVERLSIRCRTPLINIVTIFLGLSVGAKLVADSSCSRRRWGSWCWG
;
A
#
# COMPACT_ATOMS: atom_id res chain seq x y z
N MET A 1 14.22 16.94 2.60
CA MET A 1 15.60 16.42 2.50
C MET A 1 16.54 17.61 2.46
N LYS A 2 17.59 17.64 3.28
CA LYS A 2 18.54 18.77 3.31
C LYS A 2 19.89 18.44 2.66
N ALA A 3 20.17 17.15 2.45
CA ALA A 3 21.45 16.67 1.92
C ALA A 3 21.51 16.60 0.38
N LEU A 4 20.36 16.54 -0.31
CA LEU A 4 20.31 16.22 -1.75
C LEU A 4 19.55 17.25 -2.61
N THR A 5 18.98 18.31 -2.02
CA THR A 5 18.14 19.27 -2.76
C THR A 5 18.55 20.70 -2.46
N THR A 6 18.65 21.54 -3.48
CA THR A 6 18.95 22.97 -3.34
C THR A 6 17.69 23.78 -2.99
N ASP A 7 17.88 24.96 -2.36
CA ASP A 7 16.77 25.82 -1.92
C ASP A 7 15.89 26.33 -3.08
N LYS A 8 16.45 26.34 -4.29
CA LYS A 8 15.77 26.75 -5.54
C LYS A 8 14.76 25.70 -6.01
N GLU A 9 15.12 24.41 -5.98
CA GLU A 9 14.21 23.32 -6.36
C GLU A 9 13.05 23.14 -5.36
N ARG A 10 13.29 23.45 -4.08
CA ARG A 10 12.25 23.40 -3.04
C ARG A 10 11.15 24.46 -3.22
N LYS A 11 11.43 25.54 -3.95
CA LYS A 11 10.50 26.66 -4.19
C LYS A 11 9.74 26.53 -5.51
N ILE A 12 9.96 25.47 -6.28
CA ILE A 12 9.22 25.22 -7.51
C ILE A 12 7.74 25.04 -7.15
N ARG A 13 6.89 25.92 -7.66
CA ARG A 13 5.44 25.85 -7.48
C ARG A 13 4.91 24.65 -8.24
N MET A 14 4.41 23.65 -7.51
CA MET A 14 3.66 22.54 -8.09
C MET A 14 2.40 23.09 -8.74
N VAL A 15 2.27 22.90 -10.05
CA VAL A 15 1.06 23.21 -10.80
C VAL A 15 -0.06 22.29 -10.30
N GLN A 16 -1.28 22.83 -10.18
CA GLN A 16 -2.43 22.04 -9.78
C GLN A 16 -2.69 20.96 -10.84
N LEU A 17 -2.79 19.70 -10.40
CA LEU A 17 -3.06 18.58 -11.30
C LEU A 17 -4.43 18.76 -11.96
N ARG A 18 -4.54 18.35 -13.23
CA ARG A 18 -5.78 18.33 -14.01
C ARG A 18 -6.89 17.59 -13.24
N THR A 19 -8.11 18.13 -13.31
CA THR A 19 -9.31 17.47 -12.77
C THR A 19 -9.62 16.23 -13.60
N VAL A 20 -9.22 15.07 -13.09
CA VAL A 20 -9.52 13.75 -13.70
C VAL A 20 -10.95 13.32 -13.39
N SER A 21 -11.67 12.87 -14.41
CA SER A 21 -13.03 12.37 -14.28
C SER A 21 -13.09 11.08 -13.46
N LYS A 22 -14.20 10.84 -12.76
CA LYS A 22 -14.40 9.60 -11.96
C LYS A 22 -14.23 8.34 -12.81
N ARG A 23 -14.66 8.37 -14.08
CA ARG A 23 -14.53 7.23 -15.00
C ARG A 23 -13.08 6.94 -15.35
N GLU A 24 -12.27 7.96 -15.58
CA GLU A 24 -10.83 7.81 -15.90
C GLU A 24 -10.07 7.18 -14.73
N LYS A 25 -10.40 7.53 -13.49
CA LYS A 25 -9.74 6.98 -12.30
C LYS A 25 -10.09 5.51 -12.00
N ILE A 26 -11.30 5.07 -12.39
CA ILE A 26 -11.71 3.66 -12.29
C ILE A 26 -11.04 2.85 -13.40
N CYS A 27 -11.09 3.34 -14.65
CA CYS A 27 -10.46 2.68 -15.78
C CYS A 27 -8.94 2.56 -15.63
N SER A 28 -8.26 3.61 -15.14
CA SER A 28 -6.80 3.58 -14.99
C SER A 28 -6.33 2.49 -14.03
N ARG A 29 -7.07 2.23 -12.96
CA ARG A 29 -6.76 1.15 -12.00
C ARG A 29 -7.07 -0.25 -12.55
N ALA A 30 -8.13 -0.39 -13.33
CA ALA A 30 -8.46 -1.67 -13.98
C ALA A 30 -7.42 -2.03 -15.06
N VAL A 31 -7.02 -1.05 -15.88
CA VAL A 31 -5.97 -1.22 -16.90
C VAL A 31 -4.63 -1.55 -16.24
N LEU A 32 -4.28 -0.89 -15.12
CA LEU A 32 -3.06 -1.19 -14.37
C LEU A 32 -3.05 -2.64 -13.88
N LEU A 33 -4.16 -3.14 -13.33
CA LEU A 33 -4.27 -4.53 -12.86
C LEU A 33 -4.10 -5.53 -14.00
N LEU A 34 -4.70 -5.25 -15.17
CA LEU A 34 -4.61 -6.10 -16.36
C LEU A 34 -3.18 -6.11 -16.93
N LEU A 35 -2.50 -4.96 -16.91
CA LEU A 35 -1.10 -4.82 -17.32
C LEU A 35 -0.17 -5.61 -16.39
N VAL A 36 -0.35 -5.51 -15.07
CA VAL A 36 0.46 -6.22 -14.07
C VAL A 36 0.25 -7.73 -14.17
N ALA A 37 -1.00 -8.18 -14.36
CA ALA A 37 -1.30 -9.60 -14.51
C ALA A 37 -0.63 -10.23 -15.75
N LEU A 38 -0.43 -9.45 -16.82
CA LEU A 38 0.20 -9.92 -18.05
C LEU A 38 1.74 -9.87 -17.98
N LEU A 39 2.33 -8.85 -17.36
CA LEU A 39 3.79 -8.68 -17.32
C LEU A 39 4.44 -9.40 -16.14
N LEU A 40 3.84 -9.33 -14.95
CA LEU A 40 4.45 -9.77 -13.69
C LEU A 40 3.39 -10.45 -12.79
N PRO A 41 3.10 -11.74 -13.02
CA PRO A 41 2.08 -12.46 -12.25
C PRO A 41 2.44 -12.59 -10.76
N ASP A 42 3.73 -12.57 -10.41
CA ASP A 42 4.19 -12.62 -9.01
C ASP A 42 3.75 -11.39 -8.19
N ALA A 43 3.64 -10.22 -8.82
CA ALA A 43 3.18 -9.00 -8.16
C ALA A 43 1.64 -8.82 -8.24
N ALA A 44 0.98 -9.60 -9.10
CA ALA A 44 -0.46 -9.54 -9.32
C ALA A 44 -1.32 -9.73 -8.05
N PRO A 45 -1.04 -10.65 -7.12
CA PRO A 45 -1.86 -10.77 -5.91
C PRO A 45 -1.76 -9.54 -4.99
N LEU A 46 -0.56 -8.97 -4.86
CA LEU A 46 -0.34 -7.80 -3.99
C LEU A 46 -0.98 -6.53 -4.59
N LEU A 47 -0.68 -6.25 -5.86
CA LEU A 47 -1.21 -5.09 -6.58
C LEU A 47 -2.70 -5.24 -6.87
N GLY A 48 -3.18 -6.45 -7.13
CA GLY A 48 -4.59 -6.76 -7.33
C GLY A 48 -5.43 -6.44 -6.10
N MET A 49 -4.99 -6.86 -4.92
CA MET A 49 -5.70 -6.57 -3.67
C MET A 49 -5.66 -5.07 -3.33
N PHE A 50 -4.56 -4.38 -3.64
CA PHE A 50 -4.44 -2.94 -3.50
C PHE A 50 -5.35 -2.16 -4.45
N CYS A 51 -5.36 -2.50 -5.74
CA CYS A 51 -6.20 -1.85 -6.75
C CYS A 51 -7.69 -2.15 -6.52
N PHE A 52 -8.04 -3.34 -6.01
CA PHE A 52 -9.40 -3.70 -5.65
C PHE A 52 -9.96 -2.81 -4.52
N GLY A 53 -9.21 -2.62 -3.42
CA GLY A 53 -9.64 -1.72 -2.34
C GLY A 53 -9.77 -0.25 -2.77
N ASN A 54 -8.98 0.16 -3.77
CA ASN A 54 -9.08 1.46 -4.42
C ASN A 54 -10.30 1.57 -5.34
N LEU A 55 -10.61 0.52 -6.11
CA LEU A 55 -11.78 0.46 -6.98
C LEU A 55 -13.07 0.51 -6.16
N MET A 56 -13.16 -0.24 -5.05
CA MET A 56 -14.28 -0.15 -4.10
C MET A 56 -14.49 1.25 -3.52
N ARG A 57 -13.44 2.08 -3.43
CA ARG A 57 -13.55 3.48 -2.99
C ARG A 57 -14.19 4.37 -4.05
N GLU A 58 -13.83 4.15 -5.31
CA GLU A 58 -14.20 5.07 -6.39
C GLU A 58 -15.44 4.66 -7.15
N SER A 59 -15.77 3.36 -7.18
CA SER A 59 -16.98 2.87 -7.80
C SER A 59 -18.24 3.34 -7.07
N GLY A 60 -18.19 3.60 -5.75
CA GLY A 60 -19.32 4.12 -4.97
C GLY A 60 -20.53 3.19 -4.83
N VAL A 61 -20.65 2.16 -5.67
CA VAL A 61 -21.76 1.18 -5.68
C VAL A 61 -21.72 0.26 -4.46
N VAL A 62 -20.57 0.14 -3.79
CA VAL A 62 -20.35 -0.79 -2.67
C VAL A 62 -19.90 -0.06 -1.40
N GLU A 63 -20.56 1.05 -1.06
CA GLU A 63 -20.18 1.94 0.04
C GLU A 63 -20.22 1.25 1.41
N ARG A 64 -21.24 0.43 1.67
CA ARG A 64 -21.38 -0.36 2.90
C ARG A 64 -20.25 -1.38 3.11
N LEU A 65 -19.72 -1.93 2.02
CA LEU A 65 -18.60 -2.86 2.09
C LEU A 65 -17.27 -2.10 2.23
N SER A 66 -17.10 -1.01 1.47
CA SER A 66 -15.89 -0.17 1.52
C SER A 66 -15.63 0.43 2.91
N ILE A 67 -16.68 0.90 3.61
CA ILE A 67 -16.56 1.43 4.98
C ILE A 67 -16.20 0.32 5.99
N ARG A 68 -16.73 -0.89 5.80
CA ARG A 68 -16.45 -2.05 6.66
C ARG A 68 -15.04 -2.62 6.40
N CYS A 69 -14.56 -2.59 5.17
CA CYS A 69 -13.20 -3.02 4.84
C CYS A 69 -12.12 -2.09 5.43
N ARG A 70 -12.35 -0.76 5.46
CA ARG A 70 -11.33 0.21 5.93
C ARG A 70 -11.07 0.20 7.43
N THR A 71 -12.11 0.04 8.24
CA THR A 71 -11.98 0.28 9.69
C THR A 71 -12.12 -1.03 10.46
N PRO A 72 -13.31 -1.67 10.55
CA PRO A 72 -13.44 -2.85 11.39
C PRO A 72 -12.64 -4.05 10.85
N LEU A 73 -12.58 -4.27 9.54
CA LEU A 73 -11.84 -5.42 8.98
C LEU A 73 -10.32 -5.26 9.18
N ILE A 74 -9.75 -4.09 8.88
CA ILE A 74 -8.33 -3.81 9.08
C ILE A 74 -7.97 -3.89 10.57
N ASN A 75 -8.81 -3.39 11.47
CA ASN A 75 -8.55 -3.48 12.91
C ASN A 75 -8.45 -4.94 13.39
N ILE A 76 -9.37 -5.80 12.95
CA ILE A 76 -9.34 -7.23 13.29
C ILE A 76 -8.06 -7.88 12.74
N VAL A 77 -7.78 -7.71 11.44
CA VAL A 77 -6.61 -8.31 10.78
C VAL A 77 -5.30 -7.81 11.39
N THR A 78 -5.23 -6.54 11.82
CA THR A 78 -4.04 -5.97 12.48
C THR A 78 -3.79 -6.61 13.84
N ILE A 79 -4.83 -6.89 14.63
CA ILE A 79 -4.66 -7.62 15.90
C ILE A 79 -4.13 -9.03 15.64
N PHE A 80 -4.69 -9.75 14.67
CA PHE A 80 -4.22 -11.09 14.28
C PHE A 80 -2.77 -11.07 13.77
N LEU A 81 -2.40 -10.10 12.94
CA LEU A 81 -1.02 -9.91 12.47
C LEU A 81 -0.08 -9.56 13.62
N GLY A 82 -0.49 -8.67 14.54
CA GLY A 82 0.30 -8.31 15.72
C GLY A 82 0.59 -9.52 16.60
N LEU A 83 -0.42 -10.36 16.86
CA LEU A 83 -0.26 -11.61 17.61
C LEU A 83 0.62 -12.63 16.85
N SER A 84 0.44 -12.77 15.53
CA SER A 84 1.21 -13.72 14.71
C SER A 84 2.68 -13.33 14.59
N VAL A 85 2.97 -12.03 14.44
CA VAL A 85 4.34 -11.50 14.43
C VAL A 85 4.96 -11.59 15.83
N GLY A 86 4.19 -11.27 16.88
CA GLY A 86 4.62 -11.43 18.28
C GLY A 86 4.96 -12.87 18.64
N ALA A 87 4.17 -13.84 18.19
CA ALA A 87 4.43 -15.27 18.40
C ALA A 87 5.73 -15.76 17.72
N LYS A 88 6.16 -15.12 16.63
CA LYS A 88 7.45 -15.41 15.97
C LYS A 88 8.67 -14.86 16.71
N LEU A 89 8.50 -14.10 17.81
CA LEU A 89 9.58 -13.51 18.61
C LEU A 89 10.07 -14.39 19.77
N VAL A 90 9.74 -15.70 19.78
CA VAL A 90 10.29 -16.66 20.76
C VAL A 90 11.83 -16.61 20.79
N ALA A 91 12.41 -16.79 21.98
CA ALA A 91 13.81 -16.45 22.31
C ALA A 91 14.88 -16.96 21.32
N ASP A 92 14.66 -18.11 20.69
CA ASP A 92 15.59 -18.72 19.72
C ASP A 92 15.68 -17.96 18.38
N SER A 93 14.55 -17.46 17.85
CA SER A 93 14.52 -16.70 16.60
C SER A 93 14.89 -15.23 16.78
N SER A 94 14.65 -14.68 17.98
CA SER A 94 14.92 -13.28 18.32
C SER A 94 16.41 -12.99 18.50
N CYS A 95 17.16 -13.90 19.13
CA CYS A 95 18.59 -13.72 19.43
C CYS A 95 19.53 -14.16 18.27
N SER A 96 19.06 -14.08 17.03
CA SER A 96 19.85 -14.45 15.85
C SER A 96 20.68 -13.27 15.33
N ARG A 97 21.98 -13.50 15.06
CA ARG A 97 22.93 -12.46 14.61
C ARG A 97 22.53 -11.75 13.29
N ARG A 98 21.74 -12.42 12.43
CA ARG A 98 21.18 -11.82 11.20
C ARG A 98 20.16 -10.72 11.48
N ARG A 99 19.42 -10.78 12.59
CA ARG A 99 18.35 -9.83 12.91
C ARG A 99 18.89 -8.47 13.39
N TRP A 100 20.02 -8.49 14.07
CA TRP A 100 20.79 -7.29 14.42
C TRP A 100 21.29 -6.54 13.19
N GLY A 101 21.73 -7.26 12.14
CA GLY A 101 22.11 -6.65 10.86
C GLY A 101 20.95 -5.92 10.18
N SER A 102 19.75 -6.49 10.22
CA SER A 102 18.54 -5.86 9.68
C SER A 102 18.12 -4.60 10.44
N TRP A 103 18.38 -4.53 11.75
CA TRP A 103 18.10 -3.34 12.57
C TRP A 103 19.12 -2.21 12.36
N CYS A 104 20.35 -2.55 11.94
CA CYS A 104 21.38 -1.57 11.64
C CYS A 104 21.26 -1.02 10.20
N TRP A 105 20.56 -1.75 9.31
CA TRP A 105 20.35 -1.38 7.91
C TRP A 105 19.00 -0.72 7.61
N GLY A 106 17.99 -0.90 8.46
CA GLY A 106 16.67 -0.27 8.32
C GLY A 106 16.65 1.14 8.90
#